data_AF-A0A964UJM1-F1
#
_entry.id   AF-A0A964UJM1-F1
#
_cell.length_a   1.000
_cell.length_b   1.000
_cell.length_c   1.000
_cell.angle_alpha   90.00
_cell.angle_beta   90.00
_cell.angle_gamma   90.00
#
_symmetry.space_group_name_H-M   'P 1'
#
loop_
_entity.id
_entity.type
_entity.pdbx_description
1 polymer ?
#
loop_
_entity_poly.entity_id
_entity_poly.type
_entity_poly.pdbx_seq_one_letter_code
_entity_poly.pdbx_strand_id
1 'polypeptide(L)'
;MTAAEPSHESLATRLRTLLAEASLPEEVRTRFAEILIKRSTEDLTTIVDALAEDPQIAEYLVRDLALKYRYKQSGDTNLIATILRNQEEGADVLNARHHV
;
A
#
# COMPACT_ATOMS: atom_id res chain seq x y z
N MET A 1 14.43 -20.25 17.35
CA MET A 1 13.01 -19.88 17.56
C MET A 1 12.44 -19.63 16.19
N THR A 2 11.63 -20.54 15.65
CA THR A 2 10.95 -20.35 14.38
C THR A 2 9.85 -19.31 14.59
N ALA A 3 10.02 -18.11 14.04
CA ALA A 3 8.90 -17.19 13.91
C ALA A 3 7.83 -17.91 13.08
N ALA A 4 6.64 -18.09 13.64
CA ALA A 4 5.52 -18.61 12.89
C ALA A 4 5.25 -17.62 11.75
N GLU A 5 5.25 -18.11 10.51
CA GLU A 5 4.87 -17.28 9.36
C GLU A 5 3.48 -16.69 9.61
N PRO A 6 3.27 -15.38 9.40
CA PRO A 6 2.00 -14.75 9.69
C PRO A 6 0.91 -15.32 8.77
N SER A 7 -0.21 -15.75 9.36
CA SER A 7 -1.34 -16.25 8.58
C SER A 7 -1.99 -15.11 7.79
N HIS A 8 -2.60 -15.43 6.65
CA HIS A 8 -3.29 -14.46 5.81
C HIS A 8 -4.37 -13.66 6.60
N GLU A 9 -5.10 -14.32 7.48
CA GLU A 9 -6.11 -13.68 8.34
C GLU A 9 -5.48 -12.72 9.35
N SER A 10 -4.32 -13.07 9.92
CA SER A 10 -3.59 -12.19 10.84
C SER A 10 -3.09 -10.93 10.14
N LEU A 11 -2.57 -11.08 8.91
CA LEU A 11 -2.14 -9.95 8.08
C LEU A 11 -3.32 -9.06 7.67
N ALA A 12 -4.45 -9.65 7.28
CA ALA A 12 -5.66 -8.91 6.93
C ALA A 12 -6.18 -8.07 8.12
N THR A 13 -6.11 -8.62 9.33
CA THR A 13 -6.49 -7.91 10.55
C THR A 13 -5.52 -6.76 10.82
N ARG A 14 -4.22 -7.04 10.76
CA ARG A 14 -3.16 -6.03 10.98
C ARG A 14 -3.22 -4.91 9.96
N LEU A 15 -3.48 -5.22 8.69
CA LEU A 15 -3.69 -4.23 7.63
C LEU A 15 -4.82 -3.27 7.99
N ARG A 16 -5.98 -3.77 8.44
CA ARG A 16 -7.13 -2.91 8.80
C ARG A 16 -6.78 -1.97 9.96
N THR A 17 -6.01 -2.45 10.94
CA THR A 17 -5.53 -1.63 12.04
C THR A 17 -4.59 -0.52 11.56
N LEU A 18 -3.58 -0.85 10.75
CA LEU A 18 -2.64 0.13 10.21
C LEU A 18 -3.32 1.16 9.32
N LEU A 19 -4.28 0.73 8.49
CA LEU A 19 -5.04 1.66 7.67
C LEU A 19 -5.90 2.61 8.52
N ALA A 20 -6.35 2.22 9.71
CA ALA A 20 -7.08 3.11 10.60
C ALA A 20 -6.20 4.28 11.11
N GLU A 21 -4.88 4.07 11.20
CA GLU A 21 -3.88 5.08 11.55
C GLU A 21 -3.52 6.00 10.36
N ALA A 22 -3.78 5.54 9.13
CA ALA A 22 -3.58 6.35 7.93
C ALA A 22 -4.61 7.49 7.84
N SER A 23 -4.17 8.65 7.33
CA SER A 23 -4.99 9.86 7.11
C SER A 23 -5.91 9.75 5.89
N LEU A 24 -6.43 8.55 5.62
CA LEU A 24 -7.30 8.26 4.48
C LEU A 24 -8.79 8.36 4.87
N PRO A 25 -9.67 8.81 3.95
CA PRO A 25 -11.12 8.75 4.16
C PRO A 25 -11.60 7.31 4.45
N GLU A 26 -12.62 7.14 5.30
CA GLU A 26 -13.11 5.83 5.73
C GLU A 26 -13.50 4.90 4.56
N GLU A 27 -14.22 5.45 3.58
CA GLU A 27 -14.62 4.70 2.39
C GLU A 27 -13.39 4.22 1.60
N VAL A 28 -12.37 5.09 1.47
CA VAL A 28 -11.11 4.75 0.79
C VAL A 28 -10.38 3.66 1.55
N ARG A 29 -10.25 3.77 2.88
CA ARG A 29 -9.61 2.73 3.72
C ARG A 29 -10.29 1.38 3.57
N THR A 30 -11.62 1.37 3.64
CA THR A 30 -12.42 0.14 3.55
C THR A 30 -12.22 -0.54 2.20
N ARG A 31 -12.38 0.21 1.10
CA ARG A 31 -12.18 -0.32 -0.25
C ARG A 31 -10.75 -0.76 -0.49
N PHE A 32 -9.79 0.00 0.02
CA PHE A 32 -8.39 -0.32 -0.14
C PHE A 32 -8.03 -1.61 0.61
N ALA A 33 -8.50 -1.77 1.85
CA ALA A 33 -8.36 -3.03 2.58
C ALA A 33 -8.99 -4.22 1.83
N GLU A 34 -10.20 -4.08 1.30
CA GLU A 34 -10.87 -5.14 0.52
C GLU A 34 -10.08 -5.57 -0.71
N ILE A 35 -9.37 -4.65 -1.36
CA ILE A 35 -8.55 -4.94 -2.54
C ILE A 35 -7.26 -5.63 -2.12
N LEU A 36 -6.59 -5.12 -1.09
CA LEU A 36 -5.30 -5.64 -0.63
C LEU A 36 -5.41 -7.04 -0.02
N ILE A 37 -6.47 -7.33 0.72
CA ILE A 37 -6.69 -8.67 1.31
C ILE A 37 -6.85 -9.75 0.23
N LYS A 38 -7.19 -9.39 -1.01
CA LYS A 38 -7.26 -10.35 -2.13
C LYS A 38 -5.90 -10.66 -2.75
N ARG A 39 -4.82 -9.99 -2.33
CA ARG A 39 -3.46 -10.21 -2.80
C ARG A 39 -2.89 -11.52 -2.24
N SER A 40 -1.74 -11.95 -2.77
CA SER A 40 -1.01 -13.07 -2.19
C SER A 40 -0.57 -12.75 -0.75
N THR A 41 -0.33 -13.77 0.07
CA THR A 41 0.19 -13.59 1.44
C THR A 41 1.53 -12.85 1.46
N GLU A 42 2.40 -13.12 0.48
CA GLU A 42 3.70 -12.46 0.33
C GLU A 42 3.56 -10.96 0.03
N ASP A 43 2.71 -10.61 -0.95
CA ASP A 43 2.40 -9.22 -1.28
C ASP A 43 1.80 -8.49 -0.07
N LEU A 44 0.85 -9.14 0.60
CA LEU A 44 0.16 -8.59 1.76
C LEU A 44 1.12 -8.37 2.94
N THR A 45 2.08 -9.28 3.15
CA THR A 45 3.14 -9.13 4.17
C THR A 45 3.96 -7.88 3.88
N THR A 46 4.46 -7.74 2.66
CA THR A 46 5.25 -6.57 2.23
C THR A 46 4.50 -5.26 2.45
N ILE A 47 3.21 -5.23 2.11
CA ILE A 47 2.38 -4.03 2.28
C ILE A 47 2.12 -3.71 3.74
N VAL A 48 1.85 -4.73 4.57
CA VAL A 48 1.65 -4.57 6.02
C VAL A 48 2.93 -4.06 6.68
N ASP A 49 4.09 -4.58 6.29
CA ASP A 49 5.38 -4.13 6.83
C ASP A 49 5.66 -2.67 6.45
N ALA A 50 5.46 -2.30 5.18
CA ALA A 50 5.61 -0.91 4.74
C ALA A 50 4.66 0.05 5.48
N LEU A 51 3.40 -0.35 5.70
CA LEU A 51 2.43 0.44 6.45
C LEU A 51 2.76 0.53 7.94
N ALA A 52 3.40 -0.50 8.51
CA ALA A 52 3.86 -0.50 9.89
C ALA A 52 5.06 0.42 10.09
N GLU A 53 5.92 0.56 9.07
CA GLU A 53 7.02 1.52 9.06
C GLU A 53 6.52 2.96 8.92
N ASP A 54 5.60 3.21 7.98
CA ASP A 54 5.00 4.53 7.80
C ASP A 54 3.55 4.46 7.32
N PRO A 55 2.56 4.79 8.16
CA PRO A 55 1.16 4.87 7.75
C PRO A 55 0.89 5.85 6.60
N GLN A 56 1.78 6.84 6.37
CA GLN A 56 1.64 7.80 5.27
C GLN A 56 1.87 7.14 3.89
N ILE A 57 2.55 5.99 3.82
CA ILE A 57 2.72 5.24 2.57
C ILE A 57 1.38 4.80 1.98
N ALA A 58 0.33 4.69 2.81
CA ALA A 58 -1.01 4.33 2.38
C ALA A 58 -1.55 5.28 1.29
N GLU A 59 -1.25 6.58 1.38
CA GLU A 59 -1.69 7.57 0.40
C GLU A 59 -1.05 7.32 -0.98
N TYR A 60 0.25 7.04 -0.99
CA TYR A 60 0.99 6.72 -2.21
C TYR A 60 0.52 5.41 -2.84
N LEU A 61 0.27 4.38 -2.03
CA LEU A 61 -0.22 3.08 -2.51
C LEU A 61 -1.63 3.20 -3.10
N VAL A 62 -2.53 3.94 -2.45
CA VAL A 62 -3.89 4.21 -2.97
C VAL A 62 -3.80 4.96 -4.30
N ARG A 63 -2.97 6.01 -4.37
CA ARG A 63 -2.77 6.81 -5.58
C ARG A 63 -2.17 5.99 -6.72
N ASP A 64 -1.17 5.17 -6.43
CA ASP A 64 -0.54 4.27 -7.39
C ASP A 64 -1.57 3.28 -7.98
N LEU A 65 -2.38 2.66 -7.12
CA LEU A 65 -3.41 1.73 -7.55
C LEU A 65 -4.47 2.42 -8.44
N ALA A 66 -4.89 3.63 -8.07
CA ALA A 66 -5.84 4.41 -8.86
C ALA A 66 -5.27 4.81 -10.23
N LEU A 67 -4.01 5.24 -10.29
CA LEU A 67 -3.33 5.59 -11.54
C LEU A 67 -3.16 4.36 -12.44
N LYS A 68 -2.72 3.22 -11.89
CA LYS A 68 -2.59 1.95 -12.63
C LYS A 68 -3.95 1.45 -13.13
N TYR A 69 -5.00 1.55 -12.34
CA TYR A 69 -6.36 1.23 -12.76
C TYR A 69 -6.80 2.10 -13.94
N ARG A 70 -6.61 3.43 -13.83
CA ARG A 70 -6.94 4.37 -14.90
C ARG A 70 -6.15 4.10 -16.18
N TYR A 71 -4.86 3.81 -16.05
CA TYR A 71 -4.02 3.42 -17.19
C TYR A 71 -4.55 2.17 -17.88
N LYS A 72 -4.91 1.13 -17.11
CA LYS A 72 -5.47 -0.11 -17.66
C LYS A 72 -6.79 0.12 -18.42
N GLN A 73 -7.61 1.08 -17.98
CA GLN A 73 -8.88 1.40 -18.64
C GLN A 73 -8.71 2.26 -19.90
N SER A 74 -7.78 3.22 -19.88
CA SER A 74 -7.65 4.23 -20.93
C SER A 74 -6.56 3.95 -21.97
N GLY A 75 -5.51 3.22 -21.59
CA GLY A 75 -4.30 3.04 -22.39
C GLY A 75 -3.44 4.32 -22.54
N ASP A 76 -3.74 5.38 -21.78
CA ASP A 76 -3.04 6.66 -21.89
C ASP A 76 -1.60 6.58 -21.35
N THR A 77 -0.63 6.56 -22.27
CA THR A 77 0.79 6.45 -21.95
C THR A 77 1.32 7.64 -21.15
N ASN A 78 0.65 8.79 -21.14
CA ASN A 78 1.04 9.93 -20.30
C ASN A 78 0.91 9.62 -18.80
N LEU A 79 0.06 8.65 -18.44
CA LEU A 79 -0.07 8.20 -17.05
C LEU A 79 1.17 7.47 -16.54
N ILE A 80 1.99 6.89 -17.43
CA ILE A 80 3.19 6.13 -17.04
C ILE A 80 4.16 7.04 -16.27
N ALA A 81 4.43 8.25 -16.77
CA ALA A 81 5.31 9.19 -16.10
C ALA A 81 4.78 9.61 -14.71
N THR A 82 3.46 9.68 -14.55
CA THR A 82 2.82 10.01 -13.27
C THR A 82 2.89 8.84 -12.29
N ILE A 83 2.72 7.61 -12.78
CA ILE A 83 2.87 6.39 -11.98
C ILE A 83 4.30 6.29 -11.45
N LEU A 84 5.31 6.42 -12.32
CA LEU A 84 6.72 6.34 -11.93
C LEU A 84 7.07 7.38 -10.88
N ARG A 85 6.67 8.64 -11.08
CA ARG A 85 6.90 9.70 -10.08
C ARG A 85 6.26 9.39 -8.73
N ASN A 86 5.02 8.88 -8.72
CA ASN A 86 4.36 8.52 -7.47
C ASN A 86 5.05 7.35 -6.75
N GLN A 87 5.63 6.41 -7.50
CA GLN A 87 6.42 5.31 -6.93
C GLN A 87 7.76 5.81 -6.36
N GLU A 88 8.42 6.75 -7.02
CA GLU A 88 9.63 7.41 -6.51
C GLU A 88 9.32 8.18 -5.21
N GLU A 89 8.26 9.00 -5.18
CA GLU A 89 7.84 9.74 -3.98
C GLU A 89 7.55 8.80 -2.81
N GLY A 90 6.86 7.67 -3.05
CA GLY A 90 6.61 6.67 -2.01
C GLY A 90 7.89 6.00 -1.50
N ALA A 91 8.83 5.68 -2.40
CA ALA A 91 10.11 5.08 -2.02
C ALA A 91 10.99 6.06 -1.22
N ASP A 92 10.97 7.35 -1.58
CA ASP A 92 11.70 8.40 -0.87
C ASP A 92 11.18 8.59 0.56
N VAL A 93 9.86 8.51 0.77
CA VAL A 93 9.26 8.56 2.11
C VAL A 93 9.73 7.41 2.98
N LEU A 94 9.77 6.19 2.43
CA LEU A 94 10.33 5.04 3.13
C LEU A 94 11.81 5.28 3.45
N ASN A 95 12.63 5.64 2.46
CA ASN A 95 14.07 5.83 2.62
C ASN A 95 14.45 6.98 3.58
N ALA A 96 13.72 8.09 3.58
CA ALA A 96 14.03 9.27 4.38
C ALA A 96 13.95 9.01 5.90
N ARG A 97 13.21 7.99 6.34
CA ARG A 97 13.11 7.62 7.76
C ARG A 97 14.06 6.51 8.20
N HIS A 98 14.66 5.76 7.27
CA HIS A 98 15.74 4.79 7.57
C HIS A 98 17.10 5.46 7.84
N HIS A 99 17.22 6.78 7.67
CA HIS A 99 18.44 7.56 7.90
C HIS A 99 18.47 8.37 9.22
N VAL A 100 17.56 8.08 10.17
CA VAL A 100 17.52 8.74 11.50
C VAL A 100 17.91 7.80 12.62
#